data_AF-A0A8J6J5P0-F1
#
_entry.id   AF-A0A8J6J5P0-F1
#
_cell.length_a   1.000
_cell.length_b   1.000
_cell.length_c   1.000
_cell.angle_alpha   90.00
_cell.angle_beta   90.00
_cell.angle_gamma   90.00
#
_symmetry.space_group_name_H-M   'P 1'
#
loop_
_entity.id
_entity.type
_entity.pdbx_description
1 polymer ?
#
loop_
_entity_poly.entity_id
_entity_poly.type
_entity_poly.pdbx_seq_one_letter_code
_entity_poly.pdbx_strand_id
1 'polypeptide(L)'
;MDAANAAGDRESTAWLEPEQWKNYMGKETRKALYGAFPDEELLAVLRETAARLGRNPSKKEVFCVYRVFLIQRFGNWPRALTAAGLKRPREQRRADNRRRNEEALRRRKAQELSGQAAAKEAGLTTKTEGEA
;
A
#
# COMPACT_ATOMS: atom_id res chain seq x y z
N MET A 1 -20.98 19.68 39.97
CA MET A 1 -20.62 20.76 39.03
C MET A 1 -19.30 20.37 38.38
N ASP A 2 -19.41 20.00 37.12
CA ASP A 2 -18.34 19.60 36.22
C ASP A 2 -17.25 20.66 36.05
N ALA A 3 -16.02 20.20 35.90
CA ALA A 3 -15.02 20.80 35.02
C ALA A 3 -13.92 19.78 34.73
N ALA A 4 -14.25 18.78 33.91
CA ALA A 4 -13.25 18.03 33.17
C ALA A 4 -12.57 19.00 32.18
N ASN A 5 -11.54 19.71 32.63
CA ASN A 5 -10.77 20.60 31.78
C ASN A 5 -9.29 20.61 32.19
N ALA A 6 -8.65 19.48 31.92
CA ALA A 6 -7.18 19.38 31.87
C ALA A 6 -6.76 18.57 30.63
N ALA A 7 -7.47 18.77 29.52
CA ALA A 7 -6.94 18.45 28.20
C ALA A 7 -5.97 19.58 27.83
N GLY A 8 -4.78 19.55 28.43
CA GLY A 8 -3.67 20.40 28.07
C GLY A 8 -3.48 20.38 26.56
N ASP A 9 -3.21 21.56 26.03
CA ASP A 9 -3.21 21.89 24.62
C ASP A 9 -2.73 20.76 23.71
N ARG A 10 -3.59 20.45 22.75
CA ARG A 10 -3.27 19.78 21.49
C ARG A 10 -2.41 20.75 20.65
N GLU A 11 -1.27 21.14 21.23
CA GLU A 11 -0.44 22.27 20.87
C GLU A 11 0.24 21.98 19.52
N SER A 12 -0.37 22.54 18.48
CA SER A 12 0.25 22.92 17.21
C SER A 12 1.20 21.90 16.58
N THR A 13 0.62 20.85 16.01
CA THR A 13 1.26 20.07 14.93
C THR A 13 1.44 20.89 13.63
N ALA A 14 1.38 22.21 13.69
CA ALA A 14 1.56 23.11 12.56
C ALA A 14 2.93 22.95 11.90
N TRP A 15 3.96 22.60 12.69
CA TRP A 15 5.29 22.23 12.21
C TRP A 15 5.36 20.90 11.45
N LEU A 16 4.31 20.07 11.52
CA LEU A 16 4.16 18.84 10.72
C LEU A 16 3.51 19.09 9.35
N GLU A 17 3.09 20.33 9.07
CA GLU A 17 2.48 20.68 7.79
C GLU A 17 3.54 21.09 6.74
N PRO A 18 3.61 20.39 5.58
CA PRO A 18 4.61 20.64 4.53
C PRO A 18 4.57 22.04 3.92
N GLU A 19 3.48 22.76 4.09
CA GLU A 19 3.36 24.12 3.58
C GLU A 19 3.92 25.16 4.56
N GLN A 20 4.01 24.82 5.85
CA GLN A 20 4.47 25.76 6.87
C GLN A 20 6.00 25.83 6.97
N TRP A 21 6.71 24.69 6.87
CA TRP A 21 8.19 24.70 6.94
C TRP A 21 8.84 25.50 5.80
N LYS A 22 8.15 25.70 4.66
CA LYS A 22 8.61 26.56 3.57
C LYS A 22 8.65 28.04 3.98
N ASN A 23 7.79 28.45 4.91
CA ASN A 23 7.75 29.81 5.42
C ASN A 23 8.80 30.03 6.52
N TYR A 24 9.15 28.97 7.27
CA TYR A 24 10.15 29.02 8.32
C TYR A 24 11.59 28.89 7.83
N MET A 25 11.84 28.21 6.70
CA MET A 25 13.17 28.08 6.11
C MET A 25 13.26 28.73 4.73
N GLY A 26 14.22 29.64 4.57
CA GLY A 26 14.54 30.29 3.30
C GLY A 26 14.88 29.29 2.20
N LYS A 27 14.69 29.69 0.93
CA LYS A 27 14.89 28.84 -0.26
C LYS A 27 16.25 28.13 -0.27
N GLU A 28 17.32 28.86 0.07
CA GLU A 28 18.68 28.32 0.10
C GLU A 28 18.88 27.31 1.23
N THR A 29 18.36 27.59 2.43
CA THR A 29 18.36 26.64 3.54
C THR A 29 17.65 25.35 3.19
N ARG A 30 16.50 25.42 2.51
CA ARG A 30 15.77 24.21 2.06
C ARG A 30 16.54 23.42 1.02
N LYS A 31 17.21 24.11 0.08
CA LYS A 31 18.03 23.46 -0.94
C LYS A 31 19.24 22.76 -0.33
N ALA A 32 19.94 23.42 0.60
CA ALA A 32 21.05 22.85 1.33
C ALA A 32 20.59 21.62 2.14
N LEU A 33 19.48 21.74 2.86
CA LEU A 33 18.90 20.63 3.62
C LEU A 33 18.52 19.46 2.72
N TYR A 34 17.87 19.73 1.58
CA TYR A 34 17.53 18.70 0.61
C TYR A 34 18.77 17.98 0.07
N GLY A 35 19.88 18.69 -0.16
CA GLY A 35 21.13 18.09 -0.63
C GLY A 35 21.90 17.31 0.44
N ALA A 36 21.73 17.68 1.71
CA ALA A 36 22.47 17.07 2.83
C ALA A 36 22.05 15.63 3.14
N PHE A 37 20.78 15.26 2.90
CA PHE A 37 20.30 13.91 3.16
C PHE A 37 20.52 13.00 1.95
N PRO A 38 21.40 11.99 1.95
CA PRO A 38 21.48 11.01 0.85
C PRO A 38 20.24 10.12 0.77
N ASP A 39 20.07 9.45 -0.37
CA ASP A 39 18.91 8.57 -0.62
C ASP A 39 18.78 7.49 0.46
N GLU A 40 19.90 6.88 0.85
CA GLU A 40 19.91 5.81 1.84
C GLU A 40 19.45 6.29 3.22
N GLU A 41 19.80 7.51 3.65
CA GLU A 41 19.35 8.04 4.93
C GLU A 41 17.82 8.26 4.94
N LEU A 42 17.27 8.77 3.84
CA LEU A 42 15.82 8.90 3.69
C LEU A 42 15.11 7.53 3.71
N LEU A 43 15.70 6.51 3.07
CA LEU A 43 15.16 5.15 3.10
C LEU A 43 15.32 4.51 4.49
N ALA A 44 16.40 4.77 5.21
CA ALA A 44 16.63 4.32 6.57
C ALA A 44 15.53 4.84 7.52
N VAL A 45 15.16 6.12 7.42
CA VAL A 45 14.04 6.70 8.18
C VAL A 45 12.75 5.88 7.99
N LEU A 46 12.45 5.42 6.76
CA LEU A 46 11.28 4.58 6.51
C LEU A 46 11.41 3.21 7.19
N ARG A 47 12.58 2.57 7.11
CA ARG A 47 12.82 1.24 7.70
C ARG A 47 12.78 1.30 9.22
N GLU A 48 13.40 2.29 9.83
CA GLU A 48 13.38 2.51 11.28
C GLU A 48 11.96 2.79 11.78
N THR A 49 11.22 3.63 11.08
CA THR A 49 9.81 3.89 11.42
C THR A 49 8.99 2.60 11.28
N ALA A 50 9.23 1.80 10.24
CA ALA A 50 8.55 0.52 10.07
C ALA A 50 8.88 -0.48 11.19
N ALA A 51 10.15 -0.57 11.58
CA ALA A 51 10.62 -1.42 12.67
C ALA A 51 9.95 -1.02 13.99
N ARG A 52 9.89 0.28 14.29
CA ARG A 52 9.22 0.81 15.49
C ARG A 52 7.72 0.54 15.52
N LEU A 53 7.06 0.57 14.36
CA LEU A 53 5.61 0.36 14.26
C LEU A 53 5.23 -1.12 14.10
N GLY A 54 6.17 -2.01 13.79
CA GLY A 54 5.88 -3.39 13.38
C GLY A 54 5.10 -3.51 12.07
N ARG A 55 4.97 -2.41 11.31
CA ARG A 55 4.24 -2.34 10.04
C ARG A 55 4.76 -1.21 9.16
N ASN A 56 4.39 -1.22 7.89
CA ASN A 56 4.75 -0.14 6.98
C ASN A 56 4.21 1.22 7.44
N PRO A 57 5.03 2.29 7.42
CA PRO A 57 4.59 3.60 7.85
C PRO A 57 3.68 4.25 6.80
N SER A 58 2.71 5.00 7.31
CA SER A 58 1.93 5.98 6.58
C SER A 58 2.67 7.32 6.51
N LYS A 59 2.30 8.16 5.54
CA LYS A 59 2.92 9.48 5.31
C LYS A 59 2.90 10.40 6.55
N LYS A 60 1.94 10.23 7.46
CA LYS A 60 1.76 11.12 8.62
C LYS A 60 2.64 10.72 9.81
N GLU A 61 3.20 9.51 9.78
CA GLU A 61 4.04 8.97 10.85
C GLU A 61 5.52 9.31 10.67
N VAL A 62 5.87 9.92 9.54
CA VAL A 62 7.22 10.38 9.21
C VAL A 62 7.23 11.90 9.19
N PHE A 63 8.29 12.47 9.73
CA PHE A 63 8.47 13.91 9.82
C PHE A 63 8.30 14.59 8.45
N CYS A 64 7.66 15.76 8.47
CA CYS A 64 7.11 16.39 7.27
C CYS A 64 8.18 16.70 6.22
N VAL A 65 9.37 17.09 6.65
CA VAL A 65 10.53 17.38 5.78
C VAL A 65 10.98 16.12 5.04
N TYR A 66 11.19 15.01 5.75
CA TYR A 66 11.56 13.73 5.13
C TYR A 66 10.49 13.23 4.17
N ARG A 67 9.20 13.40 4.50
CA ARG A 67 8.11 13.07 3.58
C ARG A 67 8.23 13.82 2.25
N VAL A 68 8.54 15.12 2.28
CA VAL A 68 8.70 15.92 1.06
C VAL A 68 9.88 15.39 0.25
N PHE A 69 11.02 15.15 0.88
CA PHE A 69 12.24 14.67 0.21
C PHE A 69 12.04 13.28 -0.40
N LEU A 70 11.39 12.36 0.32
CA LEU A 70 11.05 11.03 -0.15
C LEU A 70 10.13 11.07 -1.39
N ILE A 71 9.11 11.93 -1.39
CA ILE A 71 8.20 12.08 -2.53
C ILE A 71 8.94 12.70 -3.71
N GLN A 72 9.78 13.70 -3.47
CA GLN A 72 10.52 14.38 -4.53
C GLN A 72 11.55 13.46 -5.21
N ARG A 73 12.26 12.61 -4.46
CA ARG A 73 13.28 11.71 -5.02
C ARG A 73 12.71 10.43 -5.62
N PHE A 74 11.79 9.79 -4.91
CA PHE A 74 11.25 8.49 -5.32
C PHE A 74 9.92 8.61 -6.07
N GLY A 75 9.44 9.85 -6.29
CA GLY A 75 8.25 10.21 -7.06
C GLY A 75 6.94 10.13 -6.27
N ASN A 76 6.73 9.07 -5.48
CA ASN A 76 5.58 8.98 -4.58
C ASN A 76 5.85 8.05 -3.40
N TRP A 77 5.00 8.11 -2.37
CA TRP A 77 5.16 7.32 -1.15
C TRP A 77 5.18 5.81 -1.37
N PRO A 78 4.28 5.20 -2.17
CA PRO A 78 4.41 3.78 -2.50
C PRO A 78 5.74 3.39 -3.15
N ARG A 79 6.31 4.25 -4.01
CA ARG A 79 7.61 4.03 -4.63
C ARG A 79 8.75 4.19 -3.63
N ALA A 80 8.68 5.17 -2.73
CA ALA A 80 9.63 5.31 -1.63
C ALA A 80 9.65 4.07 -0.71
N LEU A 81 8.47 3.55 -0.33
CA LEU A 81 8.36 2.29 0.41
C LEU A 81 8.89 1.09 -0.38
N THR A 82 8.75 1.10 -1.71
CA THR A 82 9.32 0.05 -2.57
C THR A 82 10.84 0.13 -2.59
N ALA A 83 11.41 1.33 -2.74
CA ALA A 83 12.86 1.57 -2.69
C ALA A 83 13.45 1.19 -1.31
N ALA A 84 12.70 1.42 -0.23
CA ALA A 84 13.08 1.03 1.12
C ALA A 84 13.02 -0.50 1.36
N GLY A 85 12.52 -1.29 0.40
CA GLY A 85 12.32 -2.74 0.57
C GLY A 85 11.09 -3.11 1.40
N LEU A 86 10.24 -2.14 1.76
CA LEU A 86 9.06 -2.34 2.61
C LEU A 86 7.82 -2.76 1.83
N LYS A 87 7.84 -2.63 0.49
CA LYS A 87 6.69 -2.92 -0.36
C LYS A 87 7.13 -3.56 -1.67
N ARG A 88 6.37 -4.54 -2.14
CA ARG A 88 6.59 -5.15 -3.47
C ARG A 88 6.29 -4.15 -4.59
N PRO A 89 7.08 -4.12 -5.67
CA PRO A 89 6.82 -3.28 -6.83
C PRO A 89 5.41 -3.45 -7.39
N ARG A 90 4.84 -2.36 -7.88
CA ARG A 90 3.46 -2.33 -8.41
C ARG A 90 3.26 -3.32 -9.57
N GLU A 91 4.23 -3.42 -10.45
CA GLU A 91 4.21 -4.29 -11.63
C GLU A 91 4.17 -5.76 -11.23
N GLN A 92 5.03 -6.15 -10.28
CA GLN A 92 5.07 -7.51 -9.75
C GLN A 92 3.72 -7.90 -9.13
N ARG A 93 3.11 -7.02 -8.32
CA ARG A 93 1.78 -7.25 -7.76
C ARG A 93 0.70 -7.38 -8.83
N ARG A 94 0.77 -6.59 -9.91
CA ARG A 94 -0.16 -6.66 -11.03
C ARG A 94 -0.03 -7.98 -11.80
N ALA A 95 1.20 -8.42 -12.04
CA ALA A 95 1.47 -9.70 -12.69
C ALA A 95 0.93 -10.88 -11.87
N ASP A 96 1.16 -10.89 -10.56
CA ASP A 96 0.59 -11.93 -9.68
C ASP A 96 -0.93 -11.93 -9.67
N ASN A 97 -1.56 -10.75 -9.62
CA ASN A 97 -3.01 -10.65 -9.66
C ASN A 97 -3.58 -11.16 -10.98
N ARG A 98 -2.94 -10.86 -12.13
CA ARG A 98 -3.35 -11.42 -13.43
C ARG A 98 -3.27 -12.94 -13.42
N ARG A 99 -2.15 -13.51 -12.97
CA ARG A 99 -1.96 -14.96 -12.87
C ARG A 99 -3.05 -15.63 -12.05
N ARG A 100 -3.35 -15.08 -10.86
CA ARG A 100 -4.42 -15.59 -9.98
C ARG A 100 -5.80 -15.52 -10.63
N ASN A 101 -6.10 -14.42 -11.32
CA ASN A 101 -7.38 -14.25 -11.99
C ASN A 101 -7.55 -15.23 -13.16
N GLU A 102 -6.50 -15.43 -13.96
CA GLU A 102 -6.49 -16.41 -15.05
C GLU A 102 -6.69 -17.83 -14.53
N GLU A 103 -6.01 -18.18 -13.42
CA GLU A 103 -6.19 -19.48 -12.78
C GLU A 103 -7.61 -19.67 -12.24
N ALA A 104 -8.18 -18.64 -11.60
CA ALA A 104 -9.55 -18.67 -11.13
C ALA A 104 -10.56 -18.86 -12.28
N LEU A 105 -10.33 -18.22 -13.43
CA LEU A 105 -11.16 -18.40 -14.62
C LEU A 105 -11.05 -19.83 -15.17
N ARG A 106 -9.84 -20.39 -15.24
CA ARG A 106 -9.62 -21.78 -15.65
C ARG A 106 -10.35 -22.76 -14.74
N ARG A 107 -10.26 -22.57 -13.41
CA ARG A 107 -10.95 -23.41 -12.42
C ARG A 107 -12.48 -23.34 -12.59
N ARG A 108 -13.04 -22.15 -12.74
CA ARG A 108 -14.49 -21.96 -12.98
C ARG A 108 -14.94 -22.66 -14.25
N LYS A 109 -14.19 -22.49 -15.35
CA LYS A 109 -14.51 -23.14 -16.62
C LYS A 109 -14.45 -24.67 -16.54
N ALA A 110 -13.47 -25.21 -15.81
CA ALA A 110 -13.37 -26.65 -15.59
C ALA A 110 -14.54 -27.21 -14.75
N GLN A 111 -14.95 -26.49 -13.70
CA GLN A 111 -16.13 -26.85 -12.90
C GLN A 111 -17.41 -26.82 -13.72
N GLU A 112 -17.58 -25.82 -14.58
CA GLU A 112 -18.73 -25.71 -15.48
C GLU A 112 -18.78 -26.87 -16.48
N LEU A 113 -17.67 -27.18 -17.16
CA LEU A 113 -17.59 -28.31 -18.09
C LEU A 113 -17.85 -29.65 -17.40
N SER A 114 -17.32 -29.84 -16.18
CA SER A 114 -17.59 -31.04 -15.37
C SER A 114 -19.07 -31.14 -14.99
N GLY A 115 -19.71 -30.03 -14.63
CA GLY A 115 -21.14 -30.00 -14.32
C GLY A 115 -22.01 -30.30 -15.54
N GLN A 116 -21.66 -29.75 -16.71
CA GLN A 116 -22.35 -30.04 -17.97
C GLN A 116 -22.21 -31.52 -18.39
N ALA A 117 -21.01 -32.10 -18.21
CA ALA A 117 -20.79 -33.52 -18.46
C ALA A 117 -21.66 -34.40 -17.56
N ALA A 118 -21.68 -34.12 -16.25
CA ALA A 118 -22.51 -34.87 -15.29
C ALA A 118 -24.02 -34.75 -15.59
N ALA A 119 -24.49 -33.56 -15.97
CA ALA A 119 -25.89 -33.35 -16.34
C ALA A 119 -26.30 -34.14 -17.60
N LYS A 120 -25.39 -34.23 -18.59
CA LYS A 120 -25.63 -34.99 -19.82
C LYS A 120 -25.70 -36.50 -19.55
N GLU A 121 -24.85 -37.03 -18.67
CA GLU A 121 -24.88 -38.44 -18.26
C GLU A 121 -26.17 -38.79 -17.52
N ALA A 122 -26.57 -37.98 -16.54
CA ALA A 122 -27.82 -38.20 -15.79
C ALA A 122 -29.09 -38.16 -16.67
N GLY A 123 -29.11 -37.35 -17.73
CA GLY A 123 -30.23 -37.31 -18.68
C GLY A 123 -30.27 -38.49 -19.66
N LEU A 124 -29.16 -39.23 -19.85
CA LEU A 124 -29.11 -40.43 -20.68
C LEU A 124 -29.55 -41.68 -19.90
N THR A 125 -29.24 -41.74 -18.60
CA THR A 125 -29.62 -42.85 -17.72
C THR A 125 -31.12 -42.88 -17.44
N THR A 126 -31.78 -41.73 -17.27
CA THR A 126 -33.24 -41.70 -17.02
C THR A 126 -34.08 -42.08 -18.25
N LYS A 127 -33.50 -42.01 -19.45
CA LYS A 127 -34.17 -42.36 -20.72
C LYS A 127 -34.12 -43.87 -21.03
N THR A 128 -33.22 -44.60 -20.39
CA THR A 128 -33.01 -46.04 -20.62
C THR A 128 -33.81 -46.93 -19.66
N GLU A 129 -34.30 -46.40 -18.54
CA GLU A 129 -35.12 -47.14 -17.56
C GLU A 129 -36.63 -47.18 -17.89
N GLY A 130 -37.09 -46.47 -18.94
CA GLY A 130 -38.51 -46.37 -19.30
C GLY A 130 -38.96 -47.21 -20.50
N GLU A 131 -38.09 -48.04 -21.08
CA GLU A 131 -38.36 -48.80 -22.33
C GLU A 131 -38.32 -50.33 -22.17
N ALA A 132 -38.41 -50.85 -20.93
CA ALA A 132 -38.53 -52.28 -20.63
C ALA A 132 -39.93 -52.64 -20.13
#